data_AF-V8CT73-F1
#
_entry.id   AF-V8CT73-F1
#
_cell.length_a   1.000
_cell.length_b   1.000
_cell.length_c   1.000
_cell.angle_alpha   90.00
_cell.angle_beta   90.00
_cell.angle_gamma   90.00
#
_symmetry.space_group_name_H-M   'P 1'
#
loop_
_entity.id
_entity.type
_entity.pdbx_description
1 polymer ?
#
loop_
_entity_poly.entity_id
_entity_poly.type
_entity_poly.pdbx_seq_one_letter_code
_entity_poly.pdbx_strand_id
1 'polypeptide(L)' 'MRHKYRLTVVHHTIHLKGNPVASSTDVRPKITLACEVCKHRNYITKKNRRNDPDRLEIKKFCPNCGKHQNHKESR' A
#
# COMPACT_ATOMS: atom_id res chain seq x y z
N MET A 1 -30.14 23.94 39.08
CA MET A 1 -30.90 23.29 37.99
C MET A 1 -30.91 24.21 36.77
N ARG A 2 -30.74 23.64 35.56
CA ARG A 2 -30.63 24.26 34.21
C ARG A 2 -29.22 24.43 33.63
N HIS A 3 -28.73 23.30 33.10
CA HIS A 3 -28.10 23.10 31.79
C HIS A 3 -27.47 24.28 31.04
N LYS A 4 -26.14 24.21 30.84
CA LYS A 4 -25.48 24.65 29.60
C LYS A 4 -24.35 23.68 29.25
N TYR A 5 -24.69 22.57 28.61
CA TYR A 5 -23.72 21.76 27.86
C TYR A 5 -23.21 22.60 26.69
N ARG A 6 -22.02 23.19 26.82
CA ARG A 6 -21.36 23.91 25.74
C ARG A 6 -20.46 22.94 24.99
N LEU A 7 -21.07 22.17 24.10
CA LEU A 7 -20.39 21.40 23.05
C LEU A 7 -19.64 22.39 22.14
N THR A 8 -18.33 22.52 22.29
CA THR A 8 -17.45 23.13 21.28
C THR A 8 -16.76 22.01 20.53
N VAL A 9 -17.35 21.62 19.41
CA VAL A 9 -16.71 20.78 18.39
C VAL A 9 -15.79 21.70 17.58
N VAL A 10 -14.47 21.62 17.73
CA VAL A 10 -13.55 22.00 16.64
C VAL A 10 -12.25 21.18 16.70
N HIS A 11 -12.25 20.15 15.87
CA HIS A 11 -11.13 19.63 15.09
C HIS A 11 -9.82 19.24 15.82
N HIS A 12 -9.76 17.95 16.10
CA HIS A 12 -8.58 17.11 16.26
C HIS A 12 -7.55 17.40 15.12
N THR A 13 -6.48 18.15 15.39
CA THR A 13 -5.35 18.23 14.46
C THR A 13 -4.55 16.93 14.57
N ILE A 14 -4.95 15.93 13.81
CA ILE A 14 -4.17 14.73 13.55
C ILE A 14 -2.83 15.14 12.89
N HIS A 15 -1.74 15.04 13.66
CA HIS A 15 -0.38 15.13 13.12
C HIS A 15 -0.11 13.92 12.21
N LEU A 16 -0.32 14.09 10.91
CA LEU A 16 0.18 13.16 9.89
C LEU A 16 1.71 13.38 9.74
N LYS A 17 2.49 12.77 10.63
CA LYS A 17 3.96 12.71 10.46
C LYS A 17 4.28 11.87 9.22
N GLY A 18 4.96 12.50 8.27
CA GLY A 18 5.36 11.92 6.99
C GLY A 18 6.25 10.67 7.13
N ASN A 19 6.15 9.82 6.12
CA ASN A 19 6.81 8.51 6.01
C ASN A 19 8.35 8.61 5.97
N PRO A 20 9.09 7.70 6.63
CA PRO A 20 10.54 7.62 6.51
C PRO A 20 10.95 7.16 5.10
N VAL A 21 11.88 7.91 4.50
CA VAL A 21 12.53 7.64 3.21
C VAL A 21 13.30 6.32 3.23
N ALA A 22 13.07 5.46 2.24
CA ALA A 22 13.72 4.17 2.10
C ALA A 22 15.15 4.31 1.54
N SER A 23 16.12 3.70 2.22
CA SER A 23 17.50 3.56 1.76
C SER A 23 17.59 2.68 0.51
N SER A 24 18.46 3.06 -0.43
CA SER A 24 18.54 2.55 -1.80
C SER A 24 19.19 1.17 -1.98
N THR A 25 19.44 0.42 -0.89
CA THR A 25 20.23 -0.83 -0.93
C THR A 25 19.71 -1.94 0.00
N ASP A 26 18.39 -2.02 0.21
CA ASP A 26 17.82 -3.19 0.88
C ASP A 26 17.91 -4.43 -0.03
N VAL A 27 18.47 -5.54 0.49
CA VAL A 27 18.63 -6.82 -0.24
C VAL A 27 17.27 -7.49 -0.49
N ARG A 28 16.30 -7.26 0.40
CA ARG A 28 14.94 -7.82 0.33
C ARG A 28 13.91 -6.69 0.30
N PRO A 29 13.89 -5.87 -0.77
CA PRO A 29 13.02 -4.71 -0.83
C PRO A 29 11.55 -5.11 -0.75
N LYS A 30 10.76 -4.23 -0.11
CA LYS A 30 9.30 -4.28 -0.21
C LYS A 30 8.91 -3.87 -1.62
N ILE A 31 8.23 -4.76 -2.32
CA ILE A 31 7.68 -4.54 -3.65
C ILE A 31 6.16 -4.50 -3.58
N THR A 32 5.56 -3.77 -4.51
CA THR A 32 4.11 -3.69 -4.64
C THR A 32 3.70 -4.39 -5.93
N LEU A 33 2.65 -5.21 -5.89
CA LEU A 33 2.08 -5.83 -7.08
C LEU A 33 0.83 -5.07 -7.51
N ALA A 34 0.80 -4.70 -8.78
CA ALA A 34 -0.31 -4.03 -9.43
C ALA A 34 -1.02 -4.99 -10.40
N CYS A 35 -2.35 -5.01 -10.36
CA CYS A 35 -3.15 -5.73 -11.35
C CYS A 35 -2.95 -5.11 -12.74
N GLU A 36 -2.78 -5.93 -13.78
CA GLU A 36 -2.62 -5.42 -15.15
C GLU A 36 -3.88 -4.73 -15.68
N VAL A 37 -5.06 -5.19 -15.26
CA VAL A 37 -6.35 -4.73 -15.81
C VAL A 37 -6.80 -3.43 -15.15
N CYS A 38 -6.97 -3.43 -13.83
CA CYS A 38 -7.48 -2.27 -13.10
C CYS A 38 -6.38 -1.36 -12.55
N LYS A 39 -5.10 -1.71 -12.74
CA LYS A 39 -3.92 -0.97 -12.25
C LYS A 39 -3.90 -0.74 -10.73
N HIS A 40 -4.74 -1.47 -10.00
CA HIS A 40 -4.83 -1.34 -8.56
C HIS A 40 -3.65 -2.03 -7.88
N ARG A 41 -2.99 -1.30 -6.98
CA ARG A 41 -1.83 -1.74 -6.20
C ARG A 41 -2.31 -2.26 -4.85
N ASN A 42 -2.41 -3.59 -4.71
CA ASN A 42 -3.11 -4.18 -3.58
C ASN A 42 -2.27 -5.15 -2.74
N TYR A 43 -1.15 -5.62 -3.27
CA TYR A 43 -0.31 -6.58 -2.58
C TYR A 43 1.08 -5.99 -2.34
N ILE A 44 1.53 -6.02 -1.09
CA ILE A 44 2.90 -5.66 -0.71
C ILE A 44 3.60 -6.95 -0.29
N THR A 45 4.67 -7.30 -0.97
CA THR A 45 5.50 -8.48 -0.67
C THR A 45 6.96 -8.07 -0.58
N LYS A 46 7.82 -8.99 -0.14
CA LYS A 46 9.28 -8.79 -0.18
C LYS A 46 9.85 -9.77 -1.19
N LYS A 47 10.65 -9.31 -2.14
CA LYS A 47 11.43 -10.19 -3.02
C LYS A 47 12.91 -10.05 -2.73
N ASN A 48 13.69 -11.09 -2.96
CA ASN A 48 15.14 -11.00 -2.91
C ASN A 48 15.66 -10.59 -4.29
N ARG A 49 16.11 -9.34 -4.43
CA ARG A 49 16.57 -8.81 -5.73
C ARG A 49 17.84 -9.48 -6.26
N ARG A 50 18.61 -10.18 -5.40
CA ARG A 50 19.83 -10.90 -5.80
C ARG A 50 19.53 -12.23 -6.52
N ASN A 51 18.50 -12.93 -6.07
CA ASN A 51 18.13 -14.23 -6.64
C ASN A 51 17.21 -14.07 -7.85
N ASP A 52 16.28 -13.12 -7.77
CA ASP A 52 15.25 -12.89 -8.78
C ASP A 52 15.31 -11.42 -9.25
N PRO A 53 16.25 -11.08 -10.16
CA PRO A 53 16.43 -9.72 -10.65
C PRO A 53 15.27 -9.27 -11.54
N ASP A 54 14.58 -10.21 -12.18
CA ASP A 54 13.50 -9.94 -13.12
C ASP A 54 12.24 -9.38 -12.45
N ARG A 55 11.38 -8.78 -13.27
CA ARG A 55 10.09 -8.24 -12.84
C ARG A 55 9.17 -9.41 -12.48
N LEU A 56 8.63 -9.39 -11.26
CA LEU A 56 7.77 -10.47 -10.79
C LEU A 56 6.37 -10.38 -11.40
N GLU A 57 5.90 -11.46 -11.99
CA GLU A 57 4.55 -11.61 -12.54
C GLU A 57 3.85 -12.80 -11.89
N ILE A 58 2.76 -12.56 -11.15
CA ILE A 58 2.05 -13.62 -10.41
C ILE A 58 0.54 -13.50 -10.64
N LYS A 59 -0.13 -14.62 -10.86
CA LYS A 59 -1.59 -14.71 -10.85
C LYS A 59 -2.11 -14.58 -9.42
N LYS A 60 -2.75 -13.46 -9.10
CA LYS A 60 -3.41 -13.20 -7.81
C LYS A 60 -4.84 -12.72 -8.02
N PHE A 61 -5.68 -12.97 -7.01
CA PHE A 61 -7.05 -12.46 -7.01
C PHE A 61 -7.03 -10.93 -7.01
N CYS A 62 -7.82 -10.29 -7.86
CA CYS A 62 -8.03 -8.85 -7.78
C CYS A 62 -9.44 -8.59 -7.24
N PRO A 63 -9.61 -7.97 -6.06
CA PRO A 63 -10.94 -7.71 -5.51
C PRO A 63 -11.76 -6.73 -6.36
N ASN A 64 -11.11 -5.79 -7.03
CA ASN A 64 -11.81 -4.84 -7.91
C ASN A 64 -12.31 -5.52 -9.20
N CYS A 65 -11.58 -6.52 -9.71
CA CYS A 65 -12.01 -7.26 -10.91
C CYS A 65 -12.85 -8.50 -10.60
N GLY A 66 -12.90 -8.93 -9.34
CA GLY A 66 -13.60 -10.14 -8.89
C GLY A 66 -13.02 -11.46 -9.41
N LYS A 67 -11.81 -11.47 -9.98
CA LYS A 67 -11.17 -12.67 -10.55
C LYS A 67 -9.66 -12.68 -10.38
N HIS A 68 -9.06 -13.86 -10.56
CA HIS A 68 -7.61 -14.02 -10.61
C HIS A 68 -7.05 -13.41 -11.89
N GLN A 69 -6.14 -12.46 -11.73
CA GLN A 69 -5.48 -11.75 -12.82
C GLN A 69 -3.98 -11.75 -12.62
N ASN A 70 -3.25 -11.53 -13.71
CA ASN A 70 -1.83 -11.30 -13.66
C ASN A 70 -1.57 -9.98 -12.93
N HIS A 71 -0.75 -10.04 -11.89
CA HIS A 71 -0.24 -8.88 -11.18
C HIS A 71 1.25 -8.75 -11.46
N LYS A 72 1.65 -7.56 -11.88
CA LYS A 72 3.04 -7.18 -12.16
C LYS A 72 3.60 -6.33 -11.04
N GLU A 73 4.88 -6.48 -10.77
CA GLU A 73 5.58 -5.58 -9.87
C GLU A 73 5.54 -4.12 -10.36
N SER A 74 5.08 -3.24 -9.47
CA SER A 74 5.06 -1.78 -9.59
C SER A 74 5.90 -1.19 -8.45
N ARG A 75 6.79 -0.26 -8.81
CA ARG A 75 7.48 0.62 -7.88
C ARG A 75 6.57 1.76 -7.42
#